data_AF-A0A7K1EZU8-F1
#
_entry.id   AF-A0A7K1EZU8-F1
#
_cell.length_a   1.000
_cell.length_b   1.000
_cell.length_c   1.000
_cell.angle_alpha   90.00
_cell.angle_beta   90.00
_cell.angle_gamma   90.00
#
_symmetry.space_group_name_H-M   'P 1'
#
loop_
_entity.id
_entity.type
_entity.pdbx_description
1 polymer ?
#
loop_
_entity_poly.entity_id
_entity_poly.type
_entity_poly.pdbx_seq_one_letter_code
_entity_poly.pdbx_strand_id
1 'polypeptide(L)'
;MPKDPSREAHFPAIEKRYGEKMAYWFKLMAKLEGKKYPEQIAHLKENHGFSQAHANALVMYSRGSQSSQRFSTPTEFYKSVTPQQAKTIRSIFKAITTKFPQLELVIAWNQPMVKLDKHYIFGASASTKHVLIAPWDQKVLKEFAPKFTEGNALKKTIQLPNDWDVDPKLIQAVIKASLANLK
;
A
#
# COMPACT_ATOMS: atom_id res chain seq x y z
N MET A 1 -8.29 14.25 12.34
CA MET A 1 -8.45 12.80 12.58
C MET A 1 -8.13 12.04 11.30
N PRO A 2 -7.52 10.84 11.37
CA PRO A 2 -7.45 9.94 10.22
C PRO A 2 -8.87 9.68 9.70
N LYS A 3 -9.02 9.57 8.39
CA LYS A 3 -10.31 9.20 7.78
C LYS A 3 -10.64 7.76 8.18
N ASP A 4 -11.87 7.50 8.64
CA ASP A 4 -12.35 6.14 8.94
C ASP A 4 -12.13 5.25 7.70
N PRO A 5 -11.32 4.18 7.81
CA PRO A 5 -11.01 3.31 6.68
C PRO A 5 -12.15 2.33 6.36
N SER A 6 -13.20 2.27 7.18
CA SER A 6 -14.39 1.46 6.95
C SER A 6 -15.07 1.86 5.65
N ARG A 7 -15.56 0.85 4.91
CA ARG A 7 -16.35 1.12 3.70
C ARG A 7 -17.73 1.63 4.03
N GLU A 8 -18.23 1.27 5.21
CA GLU A 8 -19.52 1.73 5.73
C GLU A 8 -19.53 3.25 6.00
N ALA A 9 -18.38 3.87 6.26
CA ALA A 9 -18.27 5.33 6.37
C ALA A 9 -18.74 6.07 5.10
N HIS A 10 -18.81 5.39 3.95
CA HIS A 10 -19.37 5.94 2.72
C HIS A 10 -20.89 5.83 2.62
N PHE A 11 -21.54 4.95 3.37
CA PHE A 11 -22.95 4.61 3.20
C PHE A 11 -23.89 5.81 3.39
N PRO A 12 -23.74 6.66 4.41
CA PRO A 12 -24.58 7.85 4.53
C PRO A 12 -24.49 8.78 3.31
N ALA A 13 -23.29 8.92 2.74
CA ALA A 13 -23.08 9.73 1.53
C ALA A 13 -23.61 9.04 0.26
N ILE A 14 -23.59 7.72 0.20
CA ILE A 14 -24.19 6.93 -0.88
C ILE A 14 -25.71 7.12 -0.88
N GLU A 15 -26.37 6.88 0.25
CA GLU A 15 -27.82 7.07 0.36
C GLU A 15 -28.23 8.50 0.01
N LYS A 16 -27.53 9.48 0.58
CA LYS A 16 -27.81 10.91 0.33
C LYS A 16 -27.67 11.29 -1.16
N ARG A 17 -26.68 10.73 -1.85
CA ARG A 17 -26.35 11.13 -3.23
C ARG A 17 -27.16 10.39 -4.29
N TYR A 18 -27.49 9.12 -4.04
CA TYR A 18 -28.10 8.26 -5.05
C TYR A 18 -29.57 7.90 -4.73
N GLY A 19 -30.13 8.45 -3.67
CA GLY A 19 -31.58 8.44 -3.39
C GLY A 19 -32.15 7.15 -2.81
N GLU A 20 -31.39 6.05 -2.82
CA GLU A 20 -31.83 4.75 -2.33
C GLU A 20 -31.09 4.32 -1.05
N LYS A 21 -31.76 3.50 -0.24
CA LYS A 21 -31.19 2.93 0.99
C LYS A 21 -30.15 1.85 0.70
N MET A 22 -29.20 1.64 1.62
CA MET A 22 -28.17 0.61 1.47
C MET A 22 -28.74 -0.79 1.23
N ALA A 23 -29.90 -1.12 1.82
CA ALA A 23 -30.58 -2.38 1.56
C ALA A 23 -30.94 -2.59 0.07
N TYR A 24 -31.31 -1.53 -0.65
CA TYR A 24 -31.52 -1.58 -2.11
C TYR A 24 -30.20 -1.87 -2.83
N TRP A 25 -29.15 -1.13 -2.49
CA TRP A 25 -27.84 -1.29 -3.12
C TRP A 25 -27.22 -2.67 -2.88
N PHE A 26 -27.37 -3.24 -1.68
CA PHE A 26 -26.93 -4.61 -1.41
C PHE A 26 -27.71 -5.65 -2.21
N LYS A 27 -29.03 -5.48 -2.37
CA LYS A 27 -29.83 -6.33 -3.26
C LYS A 27 -29.39 -6.22 -4.72
N LEU A 28 -29.04 -5.02 -5.18
CA LEU A 28 -28.47 -4.82 -6.51
C LEU A 28 -27.13 -5.55 -6.64
N MET A 29 -26.25 -5.41 -5.66
CA MET A 29 -24.96 -6.09 -5.66
C MET A 29 -25.06 -7.62 -5.64
N ALA A 30 -26.05 -8.18 -4.93
CA ALA A 30 -26.31 -9.62 -4.93
C ALA A 30 -26.66 -10.15 -6.35
N LYS A 31 -27.34 -9.36 -7.19
CA LYS A 31 -27.61 -9.72 -8.60
C LYS A 31 -26.36 -9.70 -9.48
N LEU A 32 -25.28 -9.08 -9.01
CA LEU A 32 -24.00 -8.97 -9.72
C LEU A 32 -22.93 -9.88 -9.10
N GLU A 33 -23.31 -10.75 -8.17
CA GLU A 33 -22.41 -11.73 -7.58
C GLU A 33 -21.77 -12.61 -8.68
N GLY A 34 -20.50 -12.96 -8.49
CA GLY A 34 -19.71 -13.71 -9.49
C GLY A 34 -19.16 -12.88 -10.66
N LYS A 35 -19.75 -11.70 -10.98
CA LYS A 35 -19.18 -10.81 -12.02
C LYS A 35 -17.81 -10.29 -11.60
N LYS A 36 -16.96 -9.99 -12.58
CA LYS A 36 -15.64 -9.40 -12.30
C LYS A 36 -15.81 -8.01 -11.69
N TYR A 37 -14.87 -7.63 -10.83
CA TYR A 37 -14.87 -6.32 -10.17
C TYR A 37 -15.07 -5.14 -11.15
N PRO A 38 -14.42 -5.08 -12.33
CA PRO A 38 -14.63 -3.97 -13.27
C PRO A 38 -16.07 -3.88 -13.78
N GLU A 39 -16.74 -5.02 -14.00
CA GLU A 39 -18.13 -5.06 -14.47
C GLU A 39 -19.10 -4.55 -13.41
N GLN A 40 -18.88 -4.93 -12.14
CA GLN A 40 -19.68 -4.43 -11.03
C GLN A 40 -19.53 -2.91 -10.86
N ILE A 41 -18.30 -2.41 -10.99
CA ILE A 41 -18.01 -0.97 -10.94
C ILE A 41 -18.67 -0.25 -12.11
N ALA A 42 -18.51 -0.75 -13.34
CA ALA A 42 -19.11 -0.15 -14.53
C ALA A 42 -20.62 -0.06 -14.39
N HIS A 43 -21.27 -1.13 -13.94
CA HIS A 43 -22.72 -1.16 -13.72
C HIS A 43 -23.21 -0.03 -12.79
N LEU A 44 -22.53 0.18 -11.65
CA LEU A 44 -22.89 1.27 -10.72
C LEU A 44 -22.62 2.66 -11.32
N LYS A 45 -21.53 2.83 -12.05
CA LYS A 45 -21.14 4.14 -12.61
C LYS A 45 -22.04 4.55 -13.78
N GLU A 46 -22.27 3.62 -14.71
CA GLU A 46 -22.96 3.89 -15.97
C GLU A 46 -24.48 3.93 -15.78
N ASN A 47 -25.05 3.02 -14.97
CA ASN A 47 -26.50 2.94 -14.80
C ASN A 47 -27.03 3.75 -13.62
N HIS A 48 -26.18 4.05 -12.63
CA HIS A 48 -26.59 4.72 -11.39
C HIS A 48 -25.76 5.97 -11.05
N GLY A 49 -24.84 6.38 -11.93
CA GLY A 49 -24.06 7.61 -11.77
C GLY A 49 -23.08 7.60 -10.60
N PHE A 50 -22.68 6.42 -10.10
CA PHE A 50 -21.77 6.35 -8.96
C PHE A 50 -20.41 6.98 -9.25
N SER A 51 -19.84 7.65 -8.25
CA SER A 51 -18.42 7.97 -8.24
C SER A 51 -17.57 6.70 -8.07
N GLN A 52 -16.31 6.74 -8.52
CA GLN A 52 -15.39 5.62 -8.36
C GLN A 52 -15.22 5.19 -6.89
N ALA A 53 -15.17 6.15 -5.98
CA ALA A 53 -14.99 5.90 -4.55
C ALA A 53 -16.23 5.21 -3.93
N HIS A 54 -17.43 5.70 -4.25
CA HIS A 54 -18.67 5.12 -3.73
C HIS A 54 -18.92 3.72 -4.32
N ALA A 55 -18.66 3.55 -5.62
CA ALA A 55 -18.78 2.25 -6.28
C ALA A 55 -17.80 1.25 -5.67
N ASN A 56 -16.54 1.64 -5.45
CA ASN A 56 -15.56 0.77 -4.80
C ASN A 56 -15.97 0.39 -3.38
N ALA A 57 -16.46 1.35 -2.57
CA ALA A 57 -16.90 1.08 -1.21
C ALA A 57 -18.02 0.04 -1.16
N LEU A 58 -19.08 0.22 -1.96
CA LEU A 58 -20.21 -0.71 -2.05
C LEU A 58 -19.77 -2.09 -2.58
N VAL A 59 -19.08 -2.13 -3.72
CA VAL A 59 -18.65 -3.38 -4.35
C VAL A 59 -17.76 -4.19 -3.42
N MET A 60 -16.76 -3.56 -2.82
CA MET A 60 -15.81 -4.27 -1.97
C MET A 60 -16.45 -4.73 -0.66
N TYR A 61 -17.37 -3.94 -0.09
CA TYR A 61 -18.15 -4.35 1.08
C TYR A 61 -19.01 -5.58 0.77
N SER A 62 -19.74 -5.57 -0.34
CA SER A 62 -20.53 -6.72 -0.80
C SER A 62 -19.70 -7.96 -1.13
N ARG A 63 -18.38 -7.80 -1.36
CA ARG A 63 -17.41 -8.90 -1.53
C ARG A 63 -16.73 -9.34 -0.23
N GLY A 64 -17.24 -8.90 0.92
CA GLY A 64 -16.72 -9.27 2.25
C GLY A 64 -15.50 -8.46 2.71
N SER A 65 -15.06 -7.45 1.96
CA SER A 65 -13.98 -6.56 2.39
C SER A 65 -14.60 -5.36 3.10
N GLN A 66 -14.53 -5.29 4.43
CA GLN A 66 -15.18 -4.21 5.19
C GLN A 66 -14.32 -2.94 5.35
N SER A 67 -12.99 -3.06 5.35
CA SER A 67 -12.07 -1.91 5.46
C SER A 67 -11.06 -1.81 4.32
N SER A 68 -10.76 -0.58 3.90
CA SER A 68 -9.68 -0.30 2.95
C SER A 68 -8.29 -0.51 3.56
N GLN A 69 -8.21 -0.50 4.89
CA GLN A 69 -7.03 -0.88 5.65
C GLN A 69 -6.95 -2.41 5.74
N ARG A 70 -5.86 -2.97 5.24
CA ARG A 70 -5.55 -4.40 5.25
C ARG A 70 -4.68 -4.80 6.42
N PHE A 71 -3.81 -3.89 6.86
CA PHE A 71 -2.83 -4.14 7.92
C PHE A 71 -2.81 -2.95 8.88
N SER A 72 -2.76 -3.24 10.17
CA SER A 72 -2.54 -2.28 11.24
C SER A 72 -1.08 -2.29 11.69
N THR A 73 -0.38 -3.41 11.52
CA THR A 73 1.00 -3.58 11.96
C THR A 73 1.89 -4.17 10.86
N PRO A 74 3.23 -3.92 10.89
CA PRO A 74 4.18 -4.61 10.02
C PRO A 74 4.10 -6.13 10.14
N THR A 75 3.80 -6.65 11.33
CA THR A 75 3.65 -8.09 11.57
C THR A 75 2.51 -8.71 10.79
N GLU A 76 1.36 -8.03 10.69
CA GLU A 76 0.24 -8.48 9.85
C GLU A 76 0.61 -8.48 8.37
N PHE A 77 1.30 -7.45 7.89
CA PHE A 77 1.82 -7.41 6.53
C PHE A 77 2.74 -8.61 6.25
N TYR A 78 3.68 -8.92 7.15
CA TYR A 78 4.60 -10.04 6.99
C TYR A 78 3.90 -11.41 6.92
N LYS A 79 2.76 -11.58 7.59
CA LYS A 79 1.96 -12.81 7.51
C LYS A 79 1.22 -12.96 6.18
N SER A 80 1.08 -11.88 5.41
CA SER A 80 0.34 -11.86 4.14
C SER A 80 1.19 -12.14 2.90
N VAL A 81 2.51 -12.22 3.06
CA VAL A 81 3.49 -12.41 1.97
C VAL A 81 4.22 -13.74 2.16
N THR A 82 5.01 -14.17 1.17
CA THR A 82 5.77 -15.43 1.31
C THR A 82 6.82 -15.33 2.42
N PRO A 83 7.24 -16.46 3.04
CA PRO A 83 8.29 -16.44 4.06
C PRO A 83 9.59 -15.77 3.60
N GLN A 84 9.98 -15.98 2.34
CA GLN A 84 11.15 -15.35 1.73
C GLN A 84 10.99 -13.82 1.68
N GLN A 85 9.86 -13.34 1.16
CA GLN A 85 9.57 -11.90 1.11
C GLN A 85 9.52 -11.26 2.50
N ALA A 86 8.87 -11.93 3.46
CA ALA A 86 8.81 -11.48 4.83
C ALA A 86 10.21 -11.38 5.46
N LYS A 87 11.09 -12.35 5.20
CA LYS A 87 12.49 -12.33 5.66
C LYS A 87 13.24 -11.15 5.05
N THR A 88 13.19 -10.98 3.73
CA THR A 88 13.90 -9.91 3.01
C THR A 88 13.44 -8.51 3.46
N ILE A 89 12.13 -8.26 3.47
CA ILE A 89 11.57 -6.96 3.87
C ILE A 89 11.88 -6.66 5.35
N ARG A 90 11.78 -7.66 6.23
CA ARG A 90 12.12 -7.50 7.66
C ARG A 90 13.61 -7.19 7.84
N SER A 91 14.49 -7.84 7.09
CA SER A 91 15.94 -7.57 7.12
C SER A 91 16.26 -6.14 6.66
N ILE A 92 15.60 -5.66 5.59
CA ILE A 92 15.72 -4.27 5.13
C ILE A 92 15.34 -3.30 6.25
N PHE A 93 14.15 -3.43 6.83
CA PHE A 93 13.73 -2.51 7.89
C PHE A 93 14.57 -2.64 9.16
N LYS A 94 15.01 -3.84 9.52
CA LYS A 94 15.94 -4.04 10.65
C LYS A 94 17.25 -3.30 10.41
N ALA A 95 17.84 -3.38 9.22
CA ALA A 95 19.05 -2.65 8.87
C ALA A 95 18.89 -1.13 9.00
N ILE A 96 17.72 -0.61 8.65
CA ILE A 96 17.37 0.81 8.79
C ILE A 96 17.22 1.19 10.27
N THR A 97 16.30 0.56 10.99
CA THR A 97 15.93 0.96 12.36
C THR A 97 17.06 0.72 13.37
N THR A 98 17.97 -0.22 13.09
CA THR A 98 19.17 -0.44 13.92
C THR A 98 20.13 0.74 13.84
N LYS A 99 20.28 1.36 12.65
CA LYS A 99 21.22 2.47 12.42
C LYS A 99 20.59 3.84 12.65
N PHE A 100 19.28 3.96 12.41
CA PHE A 100 18.53 5.21 12.50
C PHE A 100 17.34 5.02 13.46
N PRO A 101 17.58 4.94 14.78
CA PRO A 101 16.55 4.67 15.78
C PRO A 101 15.47 5.76 15.87
N GLN A 102 15.73 6.96 15.33
CA GLN A 102 14.74 8.03 15.22
C GLN A 102 13.67 7.78 14.15
N LEU A 103 13.86 6.78 13.26
CA LEU A 103 12.88 6.46 12.23
C LEU A 103 11.83 5.49 12.76
N GLU A 104 10.58 5.86 12.57
CA GLU A 104 9.44 5.06 12.99
C GLU A 104 9.02 4.12 11.86
N LEU A 105 8.99 2.80 12.12
CA LEU A 105 8.42 1.81 11.21
C LEU A 105 6.90 1.74 11.38
N VAL A 106 6.17 2.10 10.34
CA VAL A 106 4.70 2.16 10.32
C VAL A 106 4.11 1.39 9.14
N ILE A 107 2.78 1.19 9.16
CA ILE A 107 2.02 0.84 7.96
C ILE A 107 1.42 2.11 7.36
N ALA A 108 1.70 2.38 6.09
CA ALA A 108 1.07 3.43 5.30
C ALA A 108 0.68 2.88 3.93
N TRP A 109 -0.55 3.19 3.48
CA TRP A 109 -1.12 2.65 2.24
C TRP A 109 -1.03 1.11 2.14
N ASN A 110 -1.22 0.41 3.27
CA ASN A 110 -1.09 -1.04 3.40
C ASN A 110 0.32 -1.59 3.11
N GLN A 111 1.35 -0.77 3.25
CA GLN A 111 2.75 -1.16 3.06
C GLN A 111 3.60 -0.72 4.26
N PRO A 112 4.64 -1.49 4.62
CA PRO A 112 5.61 -1.06 5.62
C PRO A 112 6.45 0.11 5.11
N MET A 113 6.57 1.15 5.94
CA MET A 113 7.35 2.35 5.64
C MET A 113 8.07 2.86 6.87
N VAL A 114 9.22 3.52 6.67
CA VAL A 114 9.87 4.32 7.70
C VAL A 114 9.64 5.80 7.45
N LYS A 115 9.33 6.52 8.52
CA LYS A 115 9.14 7.98 8.50
C LYS A 115 9.95 8.67 9.59
N LEU A 116 10.28 9.93 9.34
CA LEU A 116 10.75 10.89 10.34
C LEU A 116 9.67 11.95 10.51
N ASP A 117 9.05 12.00 11.68
CA ASP A 117 7.86 12.81 11.96
C ASP A 117 6.74 12.59 10.92
N LYS A 118 6.51 13.59 10.05
CA LYS A 118 5.53 13.59 8.96
C LYS A 118 6.11 13.19 7.60
N HIS A 119 7.43 12.99 7.48
CA HIS A 119 8.12 12.73 6.22
C HIS A 119 8.37 11.24 6.03
N TYR A 120 7.77 10.65 5.01
CA TYR A 120 8.10 9.29 4.61
C TYR A 120 9.47 9.25 3.92
N ILE A 121 10.34 8.36 4.38
CA ILE A 121 11.73 8.28 3.91
C ILE A 121 11.90 7.13 2.92
N PHE A 122 11.40 5.96 3.33
CA PHE A 122 11.57 4.73 2.57
C PHE A 122 10.41 3.77 2.81
N GLY A 123 10.00 3.05 1.79
CA GLY A 123 8.98 2.01 1.88
C GLY A 123 9.38 0.74 1.15
N ALA A 124 8.71 -0.36 1.49
CA ALA A 124 8.83 -1.60 0.74
C ALA A 124 7.46 -2.24 0.51
N SER A 125 7.34 -3.04 -0.54
CA SER A 125 6.14 -3.84 -0.82
C SER A 125 6.52 -5.16 -1.48
N ALA A 126 5.58 -6.09 -1.56
CA ALA A 126 5.78 -7.39 -2.20
C ALA A 126 4.83 -7.54 -3.40
N SER A 127 5.35 -8.10 -4.49
CA SER A 127 4.58 -8.58 -5.63
C SER A 127 4.88 -10.06 -5.85
N THR A 128 4.19 -10.73 -6.77
CA THR A 128 4.41 -12.17 -7.01
C THR A 128 5.87 -12.52 -7.34
N LYS A 129 6.58 -11.64 -8.05
CA LYS A 129 7.92 -11.94 -8.61
C LYS A 129 9.08 -11.23 -7.90
N HIS A 130 8.81 -10.23 -7.07
CA HIS A 130 9.86 -9.39 -6.51
C HIS A 130 9.40 -8.64 -5.26
N VAL A 131 10.37 -8.18 -4.47
CA VAL A 131 10.20 -7.12 -3.47
C VAL A 131 10.42 -5.78 -4.18
N LEU A 132 9.58 -4.79 -3.91
CA LEU A 132 9.80 -3.41 -4.33
C LEU A 132 10.31 -2.61 -3.15
N ILE A 133 11.35 -1.81 -3.37
CA ILE A 133 11.77 -0.76 -2.43
C ILE A 133 11.56 0.62 -3.05
N ALA A 134 11.29 1.60 -2.21
CA ALA A 134 10.98 2.96 -2.63
C ALA A 134 11.65 3.98 -1.69
N PRO A 135 12.81 4.55 -2.07
CA PRO A 135 13.25 5.82 -1.53
C PRO A 135 12.29 6.91 -2.02
N TRP A 136 11.71 7.69 -1.11
CA TRP A 136 10.72 8.70 -1.49
C TRP A 136 11.33 9.94 -2.16
N ASP A 137 12.63 10.14 -1.98
CA ASP A 137 13.40 11.14 -2.70
C ASP A 137 13.85 10.59 -4.08
N GLN A 138 13.38 11.23 -5.16
CA GLN A 138 13.70 10.84 -6.53
C GLN A 138 15.18 11.06 -6.90
N LYS A 139 15.85 12.05 -6.31
CA LYS A 139 17.30 12.27 -6.54
C LYS A 139 18.08 11.12 -5.92
N VAL A 140 17.74 10.74 -4.69
CA VAL A 140 18.34 9.59 -4.02
C VAL A 140 18.06 8.30 -4.78
N LEU A 141 16.83 8.08 -5.24
CA LEU A 141 16.52 6.92 -6.07
C LEU A 141 17.42 6.87 -7.30
N LYS A 142 17.53 7.97 -8.05
CA LYS A 142 18.34 8.03 -9.28
C LYS A 142 19.83 7.77 -8.99
N GLU A 143 20.35 8.30 -7.90
CA GLU A 143 21.75 8.12 -7.51
C GLU A 143 22.06 6.67 -7.07
N PHE A 144 21.16 6.06 -6.30
CA PHE A 144 21.42 4.76 -5.69
C PHE A 144 20.91 3.57 -6.49
N ALA A 145 19.94 3.75 -7.40
CA ALA A 145 19.39 2.65 -8.20
C ALA A 145 20.45 1.83 -8.94
N PRO A 146 21.49 2.42 -9.58
CA PRO A 146 22.56 1.65 -10.23
C PRO A 146 23.38 0.77 -9.29
N LYS A 147 23.33 1.00 -7.98
CA LYS A 147 24.07 0.23 -6.96
C LYS A 147 23.34 -1.04 -6.54
N PHE A 148 22.07 -1.22 -6.93
CA PHE A 148 21.32 -2.45 -6.72
C PHE A 148 21.47 -3.34 -7.97
N THR A 149 22.61 -4.02 -8.09
CA THR A 149 23.03 -4.74 -9.30
C THR A 149 22.11 -5.89 -9.70
N GLU A 150 21.47 -6.53 -8.73
CA GLU A 150 20.50 -7.62 -8.89
C GLU A 150 19.08 -7.09 -9.09
N GLY A 151 18.91 -5.77 -9.01
CA GLY A 151 17.63 -5.10 -9.08
C GLY A 151 17.31 -4.55 -10.47
N ASN A 152 16.05 -4.21 -10.66
CA ASN A 152 15.57 -3.47 -11.83
C ASN A 152 15.00 -2.12 -11.38
N ALA A 153 15.64 -1.04 -11.81
CA ALA A 153 15.23 0.32 -11.48
C ALA A 153 13.99 0.73 -12.29
N LEU A 154 12.96 1.22 -11.60
CA LEU A 154 11.77 1.82 -12.18
C LEU A 154 11.72 3.31 -11.84
N LYS A 155 10.73 4.03 -12.40
CA LYS A 155 10.58 5.48 -12.22
C LYS A 155 10.54 5.94 -10.76
N LYS A 156 9.97 5.13 -9.85
CA LYS A 156 9.75 5.49 -8.44
C LYS A 156 10.17 4.42 -7.43
N THR A 157 10.64 3.27 -7.92
CA THR A 157 10.92 2.10 -7.10
C THR A 157 12.06 1.30 -7.69
N ILE A 158 12.62 0.38 -6.92
CA ILE A 158 13.58 -0.60 -7.39
C ILE A 158 12.99 -1.98 -7.10
N GLN A 159 12.90 -2.83 -8.12
CA GLN A 159 12.54 -4.24 -7.97
C GLN A 159 13.77 -5.01 -7.54
N LEU A 160 13.63 -5.89 -6.54
CA LEU A 160 14.66 -6.76 -6.02
C LEU A 160 14.16 -8.21 -5.99
N PRO A 161 15.04 -9.21 -6.13
CA PRO A 161 14.68 -10.61 -5.92
C PRO A 161 13.96 -10.82 -4.58
N ASN A 162 13.02 -11.77 -4.54
CA ASN A 162 12.26 -12.05 -3.31
C ASN A 162 13.16 -12.48 -2.14
N ASP A 163 14.29 -13.08 -2.48
CA ASP A 163 15.35 -13.61 -1.62
C ASP A 163 16.63 -12.77 -1.68
N TRP A 164 16.54 -11.51 -2.13
CA TRP A 164 17.68 -10.61 -2.23
C TRP A 164 18.49 -10.60 -0.93
N ASP A 165 19.80 -10.85 -1.05
CA ASP A 165 20.71 -10.78 0.08
C ASP A 165 20.90 -9.32 0.47
N VAL A 166 20.26 -8.93 1.57
CA VAL A 166 20.13 -7.53 1.96
C VAL A 166 21.51 -6.97 2.32
N ASP A 167 22.03 -6.04 1.51
CA ASP A 167 23.19 -5.24 1.86
C ASP A 167 22.79 -4.12 2.84
N PRO A 168 23.14 -4.23 4.14
CA PRO A 168 22.76 -3.25 5.13
C PRO A 168 23.44 -1.90 4.91
N LYS A 169 24.68 -1.88 4.38
CA LYS A 169 25.43 -0.65 4.14
C LYS A 169 24.81 0.15 3.00
N LEU A 170 24.43 -0.53 1.91
CA LEU A 170 23.75 0.12 0.79
C LEU A 170 22.42 0.72 1.23
N ILE A 171 21.58 -0.04 1.94
CA ILE A 171 20.30 0.46 2.46
C ILE A 171 20.51 1.65 3.41
N GLN A 172 21.48 1.56 4.33
CA GLN A 172 21.76 2.66 5.24
C GLN A 172 22.27 3.92 4.53
N ALA A 173 23.03 3.77 3.43
CA ALA A 173 23.48 4.89 2.61
C ALA A 173 22.31 5.59 1.91
N VAL A 174 21.33 4.85 1.38
CA VAL A 174 20.08 5.40 0.83
C VAL A 174 19.33 6.23 1.87
N ILE A 175 19.18 5.70 3.10
CA ILE A 175 18.50 6.41 4.18
C ILE A 175 19.26 7.67 4.59
N LYS A 176 20.59 7.59 4.75
CA LYS A 176 21.41 8.75 5.09
C LYS A 176 21.27 9.87 4.05
N ALA A 177 21.30 9.54 2.76
CA ALA A 177 21.11 10.51 1.69
C ALA A 177 19.70 11.12 1.71
N SER A 178 18.66 10.30 1.92
CA SER A 178 17.28 10.78 2.02
C SER A 178 17.09 11.74 3.19
N LEU A 179 17.69 11.46 4.35
CA LEU A 179 17.64 12.34 5.51
C LEU A 179 18.42 13.64 5.33
N ALA A 180 19.55 13.59 4.62
CA ALA A 180 20.33 14.79 4.32
C ALA A 180 19.55 15.80 3.46
N ASN A 181 18.66 15.31 2.59
CA ASN A 181 17.84 16.12 1.69
C ASN A 181 16.53 16.63 2.31
N LEU A 182 16.20 16.25 3.54
CA LEU A 182 15.04 16.79 4.27
C LEU A 182 15.28 18.18 4.88
N LYS A 183 16.51 18.70 4.78
CA LYS A 183 16.91 20.00 5.31
C LYS A 183 16.34 21.15 4.50
#